data_AF-A0A7K1A203-F1
#
_entry.id   AF-A0A7K1A203-F1
#
_cell.length_a   1.000
_cell.length_b   1.000
_cell.length_c   1.000
_cell.angle_alpha   90.00
_cell.angle_beta   90.00
_cell.angle_gamma   90.00
#
_symmetry.space_group_name_H-M   'P 1'
#
loop_
_entity.id
_entity.type
_entity.pdbx_description
1 polymer ?
#
loop_
_entity_poly.entity_id
_entity_poly.type
_entity_poly.pdbx_seq_one_letter_code
_entity_poly.pdbx_strand_id
1 'polypeptide(L)'
;MSTTTETAVRYERDADGIVTLTLDDPNQSANTMNALYIASMKTAVDRLYDDLAADEASIKGVVVASAKKTFFAGGDLKDMSAAGKENAADVFAMCEDVKASLRRLEKFPRPVVAAINGAALGGGFEICLATNHRIIVDDPKVEVGLPESQLGLLPGGGGVTRIVRLLGIQTGLMEVLLTGTRFKPAQAKEKGLVDELVASREDLIPAAKAWIAANPDSALNPWDAPGYKMPGGSPKTPAIAGFLPAFPALLRKQTKGAVYPAARAILSAAIEGANRDFDTASRIESRYLTNLVVNQGSKNMIQAFFFDLQAINSGSLRPQGVAPYKAVKVGVLGAGMMGAGIAYSCARAGMEVVLKDVAQDSADKGKAYSEKILDKAVARGKSTEEAKAEL
;
A
#
# COMPACT_ATOMS: atom_id res chain seq x y z
N MET A 1 -40.15 -11.69 -1.55
CA MET A 1 -38.80 -11.63 -2.13
C MET A 1 -37.94 -10.87 -1.13
N SER A 2 -37.01 -11.55 -0.46
CA SER A 2 -36.09 -10.90 0.48
C SER A 2 -35.10 -10.07 -0.33
N THR A 3 -35.30 -8.75 -0.38
CA THR A 3 -34.28 -7.80 -0.84
C THR A 3 -33.23 -7.71 0.26
N THR A 4 -32.37 -8.72 0.35
CA THR A 4 -31.15 -8.61 1.15
C THR A 4 -30.29 -7.56 0.46
N THR A 5 -30.21 -6.35 1.03
CA THR A 5 -29.33 -5.31 0.49
C THR A 5 -27.90 -5.83 0.55
N GLU A 6 -27.27 -6.03 -0.61
CA GLU A 6 -25.87 -6.44 -0.69
C GLU A 6 -24.98 -5.43 0.05
N THR A 7 -23.99 -5.91 0.79
CA THR A 7 -23.02 -5.07 1.51
C THR A 7 -21.61 -5.62 1.30
N ALA A 8 -20.64 -4.73 1.15
CA ALA A 8 -19.22 -5.06 1.18
C ALA A 8 -18.60 -4.93 2.58
N VAL A 9 -19.37 -4.45 3.58
CA VAL A 9 -18.92 -4.31 4.98
C VAL A 9 -19.96 -4.94 5.90
N ARG A 10 -19.61 -6.09 6.49
CA ARG A 10 -20.42 -6.77 7.50
C ARG A 10 -20.17 -6.14 8.86
N TYR A 11 -21.25 -5.90 9.61
CA TYR A 11 -21.22 -5.30 10.94
C TYR A 11 -21.64 -6.33 11.98
N GLU A 12 -20.73 -6.73 12.85
CA GLU A 12 -20.97 -7.71 13.91
C GLU A 12 -20.49 -7.17 15.25
N ARG A 13 -21.38 -7.09 16.25
CA ARG A 13 -21.04 -6.71 17.62
C ARG A 13 -21.06 -7.95 18.50
N ASP A 14 -19.99 -8.20 19.24
CA ASP A 14 -19.91 -9.32 20.18
C ASP A 14 -20.46 -8.96 21.58
N ALA A 15 -20.44 -9.95 22.48
CA ALA A 15 -20.89 -9.79 23.85
C ALA A 15 -20.00 -8.86 24.70
N ASP A 16 -18.75 -8.63 24.28
CA ASP A 16 -17.81 -7.75 24.98
C ASP A 16 -17.99 -6.28 24.57
N GLY A 17 -18.85 -6.00 23.58
CA GLY A 17 -19.10 -4.67 23.05
C GLY A 17 -18.08 -4.25 21.99
N ILE A 18 -17.37 -5.20 21.38
CA ILE A 18 -16.45 -4.90 20.27
C ILE A 18 -17.17 -5.12 18.94
N VAL A 19 -17.12 -4.11 18.08
CA VAL A 19 -17.68 -4.19 16.73
C VAL A 19 -16.60 -4.64 15.75
N THR A 20 -16.85 -5.70 15.00
CA THR A 20 -16.01 -6.13 13.88
C THR A 20 -16.65 -5.70 12.57
N LEU A 21 -15.96 -4.82 11.83
CA LEU A 21 -16.28 -4.44 10.46
C LEU A 21 -15.51 -5.35 9.51
N THR A 22 -16.17 -6.36 8.95
CA THR A 22 -15.53 -7.32 8.05
C THR A 22 -15.75 -6.93 6.59
N LEU A 23 -14.66 -6.57 5.92
CA LEU A 23 -14.61 -6.25 4.50
C LEU A 23 -14.76 -7.53 3.66
N ASP A 24 -15.85 -7.63 2.91
CA ASP A 24 -16.20 -8.83 2.16
C ASP A 24 -17.12 -8.51 0.98
N ASP A 25 -16.57 -7.93 -0.08
CA ASP A 25 -17.33 -7.66 -1.30
C ASP A 25 -17.81 -8.98 -1.95
N PRO A 26 -19.13 -9.25 -2.04
CA PRO A 26 -19.64 -10.49 -2.61
C PRO A 26 -19.40 -10.61 -4.12
N ASN A 27 -19.14 -9.49 -4.79
CA ASN A 27 -19.06 -9.37 -6.24
C ASN A 27 -17.61 -9.48 -6.77
N GLN A 28 -16.61 -9.48 -5.89
CA GLN A 28 -15.19 -9.53 -6.26
C GLN A 28 -14.37 -10.51 -5.40
N SER A 29 -13.33 -11.09 -6.00
CA SER A 29 -12.40 -11.99 -5.29
C SER A 29 -11.47 -11.26 -4.31
N ALA A 30 -11.33 -9.94 -4.48
CA ALA A 30 -10.61 -9.04 -3.59
C ALA A 30 -11.45 -7.79 -3.36
N ASN A 31 -11.37 -7.22 -2.15
CA ASN A 31 -12.05 -5.97 -1.82
C ASN A 31 -11.38 -4.78 -2.53
N THR A 32 -12.18 -3.88 -3.12
CA THR A 32 -11.71 -2.65 -3.80
C THR A 32 -12.56 -1.44 -3.38
N MET A 33 -12.04 -0.22 -3.52
CA MET A 33 -12.80 1.02 -3.23
C MET A 33 -13.77 1.35 -4.37
N ASN A 34 -14.71 0.45 -4.61
CA ASN A 34 -15.80 0.65 -5.55
C ASN A 34 -17.01 1.31 -4.86
N ALA A 35 -18.07 1.58 -5.63
CA ALA A 35 -19.29 2.22 -5.11
C ALA A 35 -19.95 1.43 -3.97
N LEU A 36 -19.94 0.08 -4.02
CA LEU A 36 -20.52 -0.76 -2.98
C LEU A 36 -19.75 -0.62 -1.66
N TYR A 37 -18.42 -0.63 -1.71
CA TYR A 37 -17.58 -0.36 -0.53
C TYR A 37 -17.87 1.02 0.06
N ILE A 38 -17.92 2.07 -0.76
CA ILE A 38 -18.14 3.45 -0.28
C ILE A 38 -19.47 3.54 0.47
N ALA A 39 -20.56 3.04 -0.13
CA ALA A 39 -21.87 3.05 0.51
C ALA A 39 -21.93 2.17 1.77
N SER A 40 -21.33 0.98 1.73
CA SER A 40 -21.32 0.02 2.84
C SER A 40 -20.51 0.53 4.04
N MET A 41 -19.33 1.10 3.79
CA MET A 41 -18.48 1.69 4.83
C MET A 41 -19.15 2.90 5.46
N LYS A 42 -19.75 3.79 4.65
CA LYS A 42 -20.53 4.92 5.19
C LYS A 42 -21.63 4.43 6.12
N THR A 43 -22.42 3.44 5.67
CA THR A 43 -23.52 2.87 6.45
C THR A 43 -23.03 2.23 7.75
N ALA A 44 -21.91 1.50 7.71
CA ALA A 44 -21.31 0.89 8.89
C ALA A 44 -20.83 1.95 9.90
N VAL A 45 -20.19 3.03 9.43
CA VAL A 45 -19.74 4.14 10.27
C VAL A 45 -20.91 4.93 10.83
N ASP A 46 -21.96 5.19 10.05
CA ASP A 46 -23.20 5.80 10.55
C ASP A 46 -23.77 4.98 11.72
N ARG A 47 -23.90 3.66 11.51
CA ARG A 47 -24.38 2.74 12.54
C ARG A 47 -23.51 2.73 13.80
N LEU A 48 -22.18 2.82 13.69
CA LEU A 48 -21.29 2.93 14.85
C LEU A 48 -21.65 4.14 15.73
N TYR A 49 -21.88 5.29 15.10
CA TYR A 49 -22.25 6.52 15.82
C TYR A 49 -23.68 6.45 16.39
N ASP A 50 -24.62 5.86 15.66
CA ASP A 50 -26.00 5.68 16.12
C ASP A 50 -26.06 4.74 17.34
N ASP A 51 -25.37 3.60 17.29
CA ASP A 51 -25.29 2.63 18.40
C ASP A 51 -24.65 3.29 19.64
N LEU A 52 -23.57 4.07 19.45
CA LEU A 52 -22.92 4.79 20.54
C LEU A 52 -23.80 5.91 21.14
N ALA A 53 -24.58 6.62 20.29
CA ALA A 53 -25.50 7.65 20.75
C ALA A 53 -26.70 7.06 21.51
N ALA A 54 -27.13 5.86 21.15
CA ALA A 54 -28.20 5.14 21.84
C ALA A 54 -27.74 4.61 23.20
N ASP A 55 -26.50 4.12 23.30
CA ASP A 55 -25.87 3.68 24.55
C ASP A 55 -24.35 3.84 24.46
N GLU A 56 -23.80 4.77 25.24
CA GLU A 56 -22.38 5.12 25.26
C GLU A 56 -21.48 3.95 25.71
N ALA A 57 -22.03 3.01 26.49
CA ALA A 57 -21.33 1.82 26.97
C ALA A 57 -21.41 0.64 25.98
N SER A 58 -22.21 0.75 24.92
CA SER A 58 -22.50 -0.37 24.00
C SER A 58 -21.34 -0.76 23.08
N ILE A 59 -20.45 0.19 22.79
CA ILE A 59 -19.26 -0.03 21.95
C ILE A 59 -18.00 0.33 22.74
N LYS A 60 -17.14 -0.66 22.94
CA LYS A 60 -15.83 -0.52 23.60
C LYS A 60 -14.68 -0.33 22.61
N GLY A 61 -14.86 -0.71 21.36
CA GLY A 61 -13.88 -0.52 20.29
C GLY A 61 -14.32 -1.17 18.98
N VAL A 62 -13.52 -0.98 17.94
CA VAL A 62 -13.81 -1.43 16.59
C VAL A 62 -12.61 -2.19 16.01
N VAL A 63 -12.86 -3.33 15.37
CA VAL A 63 -11.88 -4.07 14.58
C VAL A 63 -12.27 -3.99 13.11
N VAL A 64 -11.37 -3.55 12.24
CA VAL A 64 -11.53 -3.61 10.78
C VAL A 64 -10.77 -4.83 10.27
N ALA A 65 -11.48 -5.77 9.66
CA ALA A 65 -10.95 -7.07 9.22
C ALA A 65 -11.35 -7.35 7.77
N SER A 66 -10.79 -8.40 7.16
CA SER A 66 -11.17 -8.87 5.82
C SER A 66 -11.45 -10.36 5.82
N ALA A 67 -12.48 -10.76 5.07
CA ALA A 67 -12.79 -12.17 4.83
C ALA A 67 -12.12 -12.74 3.56
N LYS A 68 -11.39 -11.91 2.80
CA LYS A 68 -10.69 -12.33 1.57
C LYS A 68 -9.28 -12.83 1.87
N LYS A 69 -8.60 -13.39 0.87
CA LYS A 69 -7.19 -13.81 0.99
C LYS A 69 -6.24 -12.64 1.22
N THR A 70 -6.53 -11.51 0.58
CA THR A 70 -5.90 -10.21 0.79
C THR A 70 -6.75 -9.39 1.77
N PHE A 71 -6.16 -8.38 2.41
CA PHE A 71 -6.94 -7.46 3.23
C PHE A 71 -7.82 -6.59 2.34
N PHE A 72 -7.20 -5.81 1.45
CA PHE A 72 -7.89 -4.90 0.55
C PHE A 72 -6.95 -4.42 -0.57
N ALA A 73 -7.44 -4.37 -1.81
CA ALA A 73 -6.61 -4.24 -3.03
C ALA A 73 -6.54 -2.82 -3.64
N GLY A 74 -7.05 -1.82 -2.93
CA GLY A 74 -6.94 -0.40 -3.31
C GLY A 74 -8.12 0.12 -4.12
N GLY A 75 -7.89 1.17 -4.92
CA GLY A 75 -8.91 1.82 -5.74
C GLY A 75 -9.42 0.95 -6.89
N ASP A 76 -10.64 1.19 -7.34
CA ASP A 76 -11.16 0.55 -8.57
C ASP A 76 -10.57 1.25 -9.82
N LEU A 77 -9.51 0.65 -10.36
CA LEU A 77 -8.78 1.22 -11.49
C LEU A 77 -9.58 1.17 -12.81
N LYS A 78 -10.63 0.34 -12.91
CA LYS A 78 -11.51 0.34 -14.08
C LYS A 78 -12.25 1.67 -14.16
N ASP A 79 -12.88 2.07 -13.07
CA ASP A 79 -13.63 3.33 -12.99
C ASP A 79 -12.71 4.54 -13.16
N MET A 80 -11.53 4.53 -12.51
CA MET A 80 -10.55 5.61 -12.64
C MET A 80 -10.03 5.76 -14.08
N SER A 81 -9.79 4.65 -14.78
CA SER A 81 -9.29 4.70 -16.17
C SER A 81 -10.32 5.26 -17.16
N ALA A 82 -11.62 5.07 -16.87
CA ALA A 82 -12.72 5.55 -17.69
C ALA A 82 -12.99 7.05 -17.52
N ALA A 83 -12.71 7.62 -16.34
CA ALA A 83 -13.06 9.00 -16.00
C ALA A 83 -12.34 10.05 -16.87
N GLY A 84 -13.09 10.88 -17.59
CA GLY A 84 -12.60 12.02 -18.38
C GLY A 84 -12.58 13.34 -17.59
N LYS A 85 -12.18 14.44 -18.25
CA LYS A 85 -12.13 15.77 -17.61
C LYS A 85 -13.51 16.25 -17.17
N GLU A 86 -14.53 15.85 -17.92
CA GLU A 86 -15.95 16.05 -17.63
C GLU A 86 -16.39 15.42 -16.31
N ASN A 87 -15.70 14.37 -15.84
CA ASN A 87 -16.00 13.68 -14.59
C ASN A 87 -15.22 14.24 -13.39
N ALA A 88 -14.43 15.30 -13.54
CA ALA A 88 -13.54 15.77 -12.47
C ALA A 88 -14.29 16.11 -11.17
N ALA A 89 -15.48 16.69 -11.26
CA ALA A 89 -16.30 16.99 -10.09
C ALA A 89 -16.75 15.72 -9.35
N ASP A 90 -17.20 14.71 -10.09
CA ASP A 90 -17.64 13.43 -9.53
C ASP A 90 -16.48 12.66 -8.90
N VAL A 91 -15.32 12.66 -9.56
CA VAL A 91 -14.08 12.06 -9.01
C VAL A 91 -13.68 12.75 -7.71
N PHE A 92 -13.73 14.08 -7.67
CA PHE A 92 -13.44 14.83 -6.44
C PHE A 92 -14.43 14.49 -5.32
N ALA A 93 -15.73 14.47 -5.61
CA ALA A 93 -16.76 14.12 -4.62
C ALA A 93 -16.56 12.70 -4.07
N MET A 94 -16.30 11.72 -4.94
CA MET A 94 -16.02 10.34 -4.54
C MET A 94 -14.79 10.25 -3.63
N CYS A 95 -13.71 10.98 -3.92
CA CYS A 95 -12.52 11.01 -3.07
C CYS A 95 -12.84 11.61 -1.68
N GLU A 96 -13.63 12.68 -1.63
CA GLU A 96 -14.07 13.27 -0.36
C GLU A 96 -14.99 12.32 0.43
N ASP A 97 -15.90 11.58 -0.23
CA ASP A 97 -16.80 10.62 0.42
C ASP A 97 -16.06 9.43 1.05
N VAL A 98 -15.08 8.88 0.33
CA VAL A 98 -14.16 7.85 0.87
C VAL A 98 -13.49 8.38 2.14
N LYS A 99 -12.89 9.57 2.06
CA LYS A 99 -12.14 10.14 3.18
C LYS A 99 -13.03 10.59 4.32
N ALA A 100 -14.28 11.01 4.06
CA ALA A 100 -15.22 11.40 5.10
C ALA A 100 -15.55 10.22 6.02
N SER A 101 -15.81 9.05 5.44
CA SER A 101 -16.08 7.82 6.22
C SER A 101 -14.84 7.39 7.01
N LEU A 102 -13.66 7.42 6.39
CA LEU A 102 -12.40 7.10 7.07
C LEU A 102 -12.06 8.10 8.17
N ARG A 103 -12.28 9.40 7.96
CA ARG A 103 -12.03 10.45 8.96
C ARG A 103 -12.98 10.33 10.15
N ARG A 104 -14.22 9.92 9.92
CA ARG A 104 -15.18 9.62 11.00
C ARG A 104 -14.78 8.37 11.77
N LEU A 105 -14.36 7.31 11.09
CA LEU A 105 -13.83 6.12 11.75
C LEU A 105 -12.58 6.45 12.59
N GLU A 106 -11.67 7.25 12.05
CA GLU A 106 -10.44 7.71 12.71
C GLU A 106 -10.68 8.58 13.95
N LYS A 107 -11.80 9.31 13.98
CA LYS A 107 -12.24 10.15 15.11
C LYS A 107 -13.33 9.50 15.95
N PHE A 108 -13.58 8.20 15.76
CA PHE A 108 -14.53 7.48 16.59
C PHE A 108 -14.03 7.50 18.05
N PRO A 109 -14.86 7.76 19.05
CA PRO A 109 -14.41 7.99 20.43
C PRO A 109 -14.06 6.70 21.20
N ARG A 110 -13.72 5.64 20.47
CA ARG A 110 -13.27 4.34 20.99
C ARG A 110 -12.13 3.83 20.10
N PRO A 111 -11.23 2.97 20.61
CA PRO A 111 -10.09 2.49 19.84
C PRO A 111 -10.53 1.68 18.62
N VAL A 112 -9.89 1.95 17.48
CA VAL A 112 -10.09 1.25 16.21
C VAL A 112 -8.80 0.54 15.82
N VAL A 113 -8.89 -0.76 15.51
CA VAL A 113 -7.75 -1.61 15.15
C VAL A 113 -7.92 -2.21 13.77
N ALA A 114 -6.91 -2.13 12.90
CA ALA A 114 -6.85 -2.89 11.66
C ALA A 114 -6.23 -4.28 11.88
N ALA A 115 -6.97 -5.33 11.54
CA ALA A 115 -6.55 -6.73 11.58
C ALA A 115 -6.16 -7.20 10.15
N ILE A 116 -4.88 -7.06 9.81
CA ILE A 116 -4.35 -7.19 8.46
C ILE A 116 -3.94 -8.65 8.17
N ASN A 117 -4.86 -9.41 7.57
CA ASN A 117 -4.72 -10.84 7.26
C ASN A 117 -3.95 -11.16 5.97
N GLY A 118 -3.74 -10.15 5.13
CA GLY A 118 -3.15 -10.30 3.80
C GLY A 118 -2.74 -8.97 3.20
N ALA A 119 -2.42 -8.94 1.91
CA ALA A 119 -1.95 -7.73 1.25
C ALA A 119 -2.94 -6.55 1.44
N ALA A 120 -2.42 -5.41 1.90
CA ALA A 120 -3.15 -4.15 2.04
C ALA A 120 -2.40 -3.09 1.21
N LEU A 121 -2.86 -2.85 -0.01
CA LEU A 121 -2.15 -2.00 -0.96
C LEU A 121 -3.00 -0.80 -1.37
N GLY A 122 -2.35 0.35 -1.49
CA GLY A 122 -2.97 1.62 -1.83
C GLY A 122 -4.11 1.97 -0.88
N GLY A 123 -5.30 2.21 -1.41
CA GLY A 123 -6.54 2.39 -0.63
C GLY A 123 -6.74 1.38 0.50
N GLY A 124 -6.32 0.12 0.33
CA GLY A 124 -6.40 -0.87 1.40
C GLY A 124 -5.54 -0.52 2.62
N PHE A 125 -4.36 0.04 2.39
CA PHE A 125 -3.51 0.54 3.45
C PHE A 125 -3.96 1.91 3.97
N GLU A 126 -4.62 2.73 3.15
CA GLU A 126 -5.24 3.99 3.60
C GLU A 126 -6.35 3.74 4.64
N ILE A 127 -7.11 2.66 4.49
CA ILE A 127 -8.06 2.18 5.52
C ILE A 127 -7.31 1.85 6.81
N CYS A 128 -6.20 1.11 6.73
CA CYS A 128 -5.39 0.72 7.89
C CYS A 128 -4.80 1.95 8.60
N LEU A 129 -4.34 2.94 7.84
CA LEU A 129 -3.79 4.19 8.37
C LEU A 129 -4.85 5.04 9.08
N ALA A 130 -6.13 4.89 8.75
CA ALA A 130 -7.23 5.57 9.42
C ALA A 130 -7.60 4.95 10.78
N THR A 131 -6.97 3.83 11.17
CA THR A 131 -7.17 3.19 12.48
C THR A 131 -6.11 3.64 13.49
N ASN A 132 -6.37 3.48 14.79
CA ASN A 132 -5.43 3.86 15.84
C ASN A 132 -4.27 2.87 15.96
N HIS A 133 -4.51 1.59 15.63
CA HIS A 133 -3.53 0.52 15.75
C HIS A 133 -3.64 -0.50 14.61
N ARG A 134 -2.51 -1.06 14.17
CA ARG A 134 -2.43 -1.99 13.03
C ARG A 134 -1.67 -3.24 13.43
N ILE A 135 -2.38 -4.37 13.40
CA ILE A 135 -1.83 -5.71 13.65
C ILE A 135 -1.81 -6.47 12.33
N ILE A 136 -0.67 -7.05 11.97
CA ILE A 136 -0.51 -7.77 10.70
C ILE A 136 0.02 -9.19 10.93
N VAL A 137 -0.39 -10.13 10.09
CA VAL A 137 0.17 -11.49 10.11
C VAL A 137 1.61 -11.49 9.57
N ASP A 138 2.52 -12.17 10.26
CA ASP A 138 3.93 -12.31 9.87
C ASP A 138 4.12 -13.40 8.80
N ASP A 139 3.51 -13.19 7.64
CA ASP A 139 3.69 -14.03 6.45
C ASP A 139 4.55 -13.29 5.40
N PRO A 140 5.66 -13.86 4.92
CA PRO A 140 6.53 -13.21 3.93
C PRO A 140 5.87 -12.94 2.58
N LYS A 141 4.68 -13.50 2.31
CA LYS A 141 3.87 -13.22 1.11
C LYS A 141 2.92 -12.03 1.29
N VAL A 142 2.80 -11.51 2.51
CA VAL A 142 1.97 -10.35 2.81
C VAL A 142 2.78 -9.08 2.61
N GLU A 143 2.16 -8.07 1.99
CA GLU A 143 2.78 -6.78 1.72
C GLU A 143 1.80 -5.66 2.06
N VAL A 144 2.33 -4.57 2.62
CA VAL A 144 1.60 -3.31 2.82
C VAL A 144 2.31 -2.15 2.14
N GLY A 145 1.57 -1.14 1.68
CA GLY A 145 2.17 0.06 1.11
C GLY A 145 1.24 0.84 0.21
N LEU A 146 1.78 1.91 -0.37
CA LEU A 146 1.06 2.89 -1.19
C LEU A 146 1.69 2.98 -2.60
N PRO A 147 1.45 1.99 -3.49
CA PRO A 147 2.11 1.89 -4.80
C PRO A 147 1.52 2.80 -5.88
N GLU A 148 0.58 3.70 -5.58
CA GLU A 148 -0.17 4.52 -6.55
C GLU A 148 0.73 5.34 -7.48
N SER A 149 1.90 5.77 -7.01
CA SER A 149 2.88 6.50 -7.82
C SER A 149 3.38 5.68 -9.03
N GLN A 150 3.41 4.35 -8.91
CA GLN A 150 3.79 3.43 -9.98
C GLN A 150 2.70 3.28 -11.05
N LEU A 151 1.47 3.70 -10.75
CA LEU A 151 0.33 3.70 -11.65
C LEU A 151 -0.02 5.10 -12.17
N GLY A 152 0.82 6.10 -11.91
CA GLY A 152 0.55 7.48 -12.30
C GLY A 152 -0.50 8.17 -11.43
N LEU A 153 -0.79 7.63 -10.25
CA LEU A 153 -1.74 8.18 -9.29
C LEU A 153 -1.02 8.64 -8.01
N LEU A 154 -1.79 9.07 -7.01
CA LEU A 154 -1.32 9.31 -5.66
C LEU A 154 -2.27 8.64 -4.65
N PRO A 155 -1.82 8.37 -3.42
CA PRO A 155 -2.70 7.88 -2.35
C PRO A 155 -3.67 8.97 -1.90
N GLY A 156 -4.89 8.95 -2.45
CA GLY A 156 -5.89 10.01 -2.30
C GLY A 156 -7.09 9.68 -1.42
N GLY A 157 -7.06 8.53 -0.73
CA GLY A 157 -7.95 8.15 0.36
C GLY A 157 -7.41 8.59 1.74
N GLY A 158 -6.50 9.56 1.78
CA GLY A 158 -5.86 10.11 2.96
C GLY A 158 -4.43 9.61 3.18
N GLY A 159 -3.88 8.79 2.27
CA GLY A 159 -2.58 8.16 2.41
C GLY A 159 -1.42 9.15 2.41
N VAL A 160 -1.40 10.15 1.52
CA VAL A 160 -0.37 11.21 1.55
C VAL A 160 -0.44 11.94 2.88
N THR A 161 -1.64 12.36 3.27
CA THR A 161 -1.88 13.13 4.50
C THR A 161 -1.42 12.35 5.73
N ARG A 162 -1.86 11.11 5.91
CA ARG A 162 -1.54 10.29 7.09
C ARG A 162 -0.06 9.89 7.13
N ILE A 163 0.54 9.52 6.01
CA ILE A 163 1.98 9.17 5.98
C ILE A 163 2.84 10.38 6.33
N VAL A 164 2.51 11.57 5.82
CA VAL A 164 3.26 12.80 6.15
C VAL A 164 3.10 13.16 7.63
N ARG A 165 1.93 12.89 8.23
CA ARG A 165 1.76 13.07 9.69
C ARG A 165 2.51 12.01 10.51
N LEU A 166 2.49 10.77 10.06
CA LEU A 166 3.08 9.62 10.76
C LEU A 166 4.60 9.62 10.73
N LEU A 167 5.20 9.87 9.55
CA LEU A 167 6.63 9.73 9.31
C LEU A 167 7.35 11.07 9.06
N GLY A 168 6.60 12.16 8.91
CA GLY A 168 7.14 13.44 8.48
C GLY A 168 7.31 13.54 6.97
N ILE A 169 7.64 14.76 6.49
CA ILE A 169 7.72 15.07 5.06
C ILE A 169 8.80 14.24 4.36
N GLN A 170 10.02 14.22 4.89
CA GLN A 170 11.17 13.62 4.20
C GLN A 170 11.04 12.10 4.10
N THR A 171 10.86 11.42 5.24
CA THR A 171 10.71 9.95 5.29
C THR A 171 9.47 9.51 4.53
N GLY A 172 8.32 10.17 4.78
CA GLY A 172 7.07 9.87 4.10
C GLY A 172 7.18 9.98 2.57
N LEU A 173 7.79 11.06 2.06
CA LEU A 173 7.98 11.23 0.61
C LEU A 173 8.97 10.24 0.03
N MET A 174 10.18 10.15 0.59
CA MET A 174 11.31 9.50 -0.05
C MET A 174 11.27 7.98 0.06
N GLU A 175 10.62 7.46 1.10
CA GLU A 175 10.67 6.03 1.41
C GLU A 175 9.33 5.34 1.15
N VAL A 176 8.21 6.07 1.20
CA VAL A 176 6.87 5.50 1.02
C VAL A 176 6.20 6.02 -0.26
N LEU A 177 5.92 7.33 -0.33
CA LEU A 177 5.00 7.88 -1.33
C LEU A 177 5.59 7.95 -2.75
N LEU A 178 6.79 8.51 -2.91
CA LEU A 178 7.41 8.68 -4.24
C LEU A 178 7.93 7.37 -4.83
N THR A 179 8.37 6.44 -3.98
CA THR A 179 8.89 5.14 -4.40
C THR A 179 7.77 4.12 -4.64
N GLY A 180 6.63 4.29 -3.99
CA GLY A 180 5.55 3.31 -3.99
C GLY A 180 5.99 1.96 -3.42
N THR A 181 6.87 1.99 -2.42
CA THR A 181 7.49 0.78 -1.87
C THR A 181 6.43 -0.10 -1.19
N ARG A 182 6.54 -1.40 -1.44
CA ARG A 182 5.78 -2.45 -0.74
C ARG A 182 6.67 -3.05 0.34
N PHE A 183 6.16 -3.09 1.56
CA PHE A 183 6.88 -3.52 2.74
C PHE A 183 6.35 -4.87 3.21
N LYS A 184 7.27 -5.80 3.50
CA LYS A 184 6.94 -7.03 4.24
C LYS A 184 6.59 -6.69 5.70
N PRO A 185 5.90 -7.59 6.44
CA PRO A 185 5.40 -7.28 7.79
C PRO A 185 6.48 -6.75 8.74
N ALA A 186 7.62 -7.44 8.85
CA ALA A 186 8.75 -7.00 9.69
C ALA A 186 9.30 -5.61 9.30
N GLN A 187 9.43 -5.33 8.00
CA GLN A 187 9.92 -4.04 7.50
C GLN A 187 8.92 -2.92 7.74
N ALA A 188 7.61 -3.22 7.60
CA ALA A 188 6.55 -2.29 7.90
C ALA A 188 6.55 -1.93 9.39
N LYS A 189 6.77 -2.91 10.28
CA LYS A 189 6.85 -2.68 11.73
C LYS A 189 8.06 -1.83 12.09
N GLU A 190 9.23 -2.16 11.56
CA GLU A 190 10.45 -1.37 11.77
C GLU A 190 10.27 0.08 11.31
N LYS A 191 9.53 0.31 10.22
CA LYS A 191 9.24 1.66 9.71
C LYS A 191 8.15 2.40 10.51
N GLY A 192 7.44 1.73 11.40
CA GLY A 192 6.28 2.29 12.12
C GLY A 192 5.03 2.44 11.24
N LEU A 193 4.94 1.68 10.15
CA LEU A 193 3.75 1.60 9.28
C LEU A 193 2.70 0.62 9.83
N VAL A 194 3.13 -0.36 10.61
CA VAL A 194 2.29 -1.26 11.41
C VAL A 194 2.89 -1.35 12.80
N ASP A 195 2.09 -1.77 13.78
CA ASP A 195 2.46 -1.68 15.19
C ASP A 195 2.82 -3.06 15.77
N GLU A 196 2.09 -4.11 15.38
CA GLU A 196 2.22 -5.46 15.92
C GLU A 196 2.22 -6.54 14.83
N LEU A 197 2.95 -7.63 15.09
CA LEU A 197 2.97 -8.84 14.26
C LEU A 197 2.37 -10.01 15.03
N VAL A 198 1.54 -10.82 14.37
CA VAL A 198 1.05 -12.09 14.89
C VAL A 198 1.47 -13.25 13.99
N ALA A 199 1.62 -14.45 14.56
CA ALA A 199 2.15 -15.60 13.83
C ALA A 199 1.17 -16.15 12.78
N SER A 200 -0.13 -16.13 13.07
CA SER A 200 -1.17 -16.69 12.20
C SER A 200 -2.32 -15.72 11.97
N ARG A 201 -3.17 -16.02 10.97
CA ARG A 201 -4.33 -15.16 10.64
C ARG A 201 -5.40 -15.26 11.73
N GLU A 202 -5.49 -16.42 12.36
CA GLU A 202 -6.43 -16.76 13.41
C GLU A 202 -6.16 -15.93 14.68
N ASP A 203 -4.92 -15.49 14.89
CA ASP A 203 -4.50 -14.68 16.04
C ASP A 203 -4.89 -13.19 15.90
N LEU A 204 -5.25 -12.71 14.70
CA LEU A 204 -5.46 -11.28 14.45
C LEU A 204 -6.64 -10.70 15.22
N ILE A 205 -7.81 -11.35 15.17
CA ILE A 205 -9.01 -10.86 15.86
C ILE A 205 -8.83 -10.96 17.38
N PRO A 206 -8.35 -12.08 17.97
CA PRO A 206 -8.00 -12.13 19.38
C PRO A 206 -7.02 -11.04 19.82
N ALA A 207 -5.94 -10.82 19.08
CA ALA A 207 -4.95 -9.79 19.39
C ALA A 207 -5.54 -8.38 19.33
N ALA A 208 -6.34 -8.08 18.30
CA ALA A 208 -7.00 -6.78 18.17
C ALA A 208 -7.97 -6.51 19.33
N LYS A 209 -8.76 -7.51 19.73
CA LYS A 209 -9.66 -7.40 20.89
C LYS A 209 -8.91 -7.22 22.21
N ALA A 210 -7.83 -7.98 22.41
CA ALA A 210 -6.97 -7.86 23.58
C ALA A 210 -6.34 -6.46 23.65
N TRP A 211 -5.87 -5.93 22.52
CA TRP A 211 -5.32 -4.58 22.46
C TRP A 211 -6.37 -3.51 22.80
N ILE A 212 -7.59 -3.61 22.26
CA ILE A 212 -8.70 -2.70 22.59
C ILE A 212 -9.00 -2.73 24.09
N ALA A 213 -9.11 -3.93 24.68
CA ALA A 213 -9.41 -4.09 26.10
C ALA A 213 -8.30 -3.51 27.00
N ALA A 214 -7.05 -3.61 26.58
CA ALA A 214 -5.90 -3.05 27.30
C ALA A 214 -5.72 -1.54 27.09
N ASN A 215 -6.30 -0.95 26.04
CA ASN A 215 -6.09 0.44 25.64
C ASN A 215 -7.42 1.19 25.37
N PRO A 216 -8.39 1.19 26.31
CA PRO A 216 -9.73 1.73 26.08
C PRO A 216 -9.75 3.23 25.72
N ASP A 217 -8.73 3.98 26.14
CA ASP A 217 -8.62 5.43 25.92
C ASP A 217 -7.84 5.80 24.63
N SER A 218 -7.30 4.81 23.90
CA SER A 218 -6.49 5.03 22.69
C SER A 218 -7.34 5.30 21.43
N ALA A 219 -8.26 6.26 21.54
CA ALA A 219 -9.19 6.64 20.48
C ALA A 219 -8.66 7.75 19.54
N LEU A 220 -7.55 8.42 19.90
CA LEU A 220 -6.98 9.51 19.10
C LEU A 220 -5.68 9.10 18.41
N ASN A 221 -5.57 9.45 17.13
CA ASN A 221 -4.29 9.38 16.42
C ASN A 221 -3.36 10.52 16.85
N PRO A 222 -2.02 10.36 16.72
CA PRO A 222 -1.06 11.33 17.20
C PRO A 222 -1.26 12.75 16.66
N TRP A 223 -1.74 12.90 15.42
CA TRP A 223 -1.98 14.20 14.78
C TRP A 223 -3.25 14.94 15.24
N ASP A 224 -4.15 14.24 15.91
CA ASP A 224 -5.33 14.84 16.54
C ASP A 224 -5.13 15.09 18.05
N ALA A 225 -4.06 14.53 18.63
CA ALA A 225 -3.73 14.71 20.03
C ALA A 225 -3.20 16.14 20.31
N PRO A 226 -3.56 16.75 21.47
CA PRO A 226 -3.01 18.02 21.88
C PRO A 226 -1.48 18.00 21.91
N GLY A 227 -0.84 19.03 21.33
CA GLY A 227 0.61 19.17 21.34
C GLY A 227 1.35 18.35 20.27
N TYR A 228 0.63 17.76 19.31
CA TYR A 228 1.23 17.09 18.16
C TYR A 228 2.36 17.90 17.50
N LYS A 229 3.48 17.23 17.22
CA LYS A 229 4.60 17.75 16.44
C LYS A 229 4.93 16.77 15.33
N MET A 230 4.89 17.25 14.09
CA MET A 230 5.28 16.45 12.93
C MET A 230 6.73 15.97 13.06
N PRO A 231 7.00 14.67 12.87
CA PRO A 231 8.36 14.15 12.83
C PRO A 231 9.22 14.89 11.80
N GLY A 232 10.42 15.32 12.19
CA GLY A 232 11.31 16.13 11.35
C GLY A 232 10.89 17.60 11.17
N GLY A 233 9.70 18.01 11.63
CA GLY A 233 9.21 19.39 11.56
C GLY A 233 8.27 19.65 10.38
N SER A 234 7.66 20.83 10.40
CA SER A 234 6.76 21.30 9.32
C SER A 234 7.55 22.13 8.29
N PRO A 235 6.96 22.55 7.17
CA PRO A 235 7.63 23.41 6.21
C PRO A 235 8.07 24.79 6.77
N LYS A 236 7.58 25.15 7.97
CA LYS A 236 7.98 26.37 8.70
C LYS A 236 9.18 26.16 9.63
N THR A 237 9.55 24.90 9.91
CA THR A 237 10.71 24.58 10.75
C THR A 237 12.00 24.93 10.00
N PRO A 238 12.97 25.69 10.59
CA PRO A 238 14.14 26.18 9.85
C PRO A 238 14.94 25.11 9.09
N ALA A 239 15.11 23.92 9.69
CA ALA A 239 15.82 22.81 9.05
C ALA A 239 15.10 22.32 7.76
N ILE A 240 13.77 22.20 7.80
CA ILE A 240 12.97 21.81 6.62
C ILE A 240 12.88 22.96 5.64
N ALA A 241 12.63 24.19 6.10
CA ALA A 241 12.48 25.37 5.26
C ALA A 241 13.74 25.63 4.40
N GLY A 242 14.93 25.46 4.97
CA GLY A 242 16.19 25.60 4.25
C GLY A 242 16.41 24.56 3.16
N PHE A 243 15.85 23.35 3.32
CA PHE A 243 15.99 22.26 2.34
C PHE A 243 14.81 22.14 1.38
N LEU A 244 13.65 22.73 1.69
CA LEU A 244 12.42 22.62 0.90
C LEU A 244 12.60 22.96 -0.60
N PRO A 245 13.36 24.00 -1.00
CA PRO A 245 13.61 24.30 -2.41
C PRO A 245 14.38 23.19 -3.15
N ALA A 246 15.09 22.31 -2.44
CA ALA A 246 15.84 21.21 -3.04
C ALA A 246 14.93 20.06 -3.49
N PHE A 247 13.77 19.82 -2.87
CA PHE A 247 12.94 18.66 -3.23
C PHE A 247 12.47 18.66 -4.69
N PRO A 248 11.92 19.76 -5.26
CA PRO A 248 11.56 19.79 -6.67
C PRO A 248 12.77 19.62 -7.60
N ALA A 249 13.93 20.17 -7.21
CA ALA A 249 15.16 20.06 -7.98
C ALA A 249 15.71 18.61 -7.98
N LEU A 250 15.68 17.94 -6.83
CA LEU A 250 16.07 16.53 -6.68
C LEU A 250 15.13 15.62 -7.47
N LEU A 251 13.82 15.85 -7.41
CA LEU A 251 12.86 15.11 -8.22
C LEU A 251 13.13 15.31 -9.71
N ARG A 252 13.35 16.55 -10.16
CA ARG A 252 13.69 16.84 -11.58
C ARG A 252 15.01 16.18 -12.00
N LYS A 253 16.01 16.15 -11.13
CA LYS A 253 17.28 15.45 -11.35
C LYS A 253 17.05 13.95 -11.50
N GLN A 254 16.26 13.34 -10.61
CA GLN A 254 15.95 11.91 -10.64
C GLN A 254 15.18 11.51 -11.90
N THR A 255 14.19 12.32 -12.31
CA THR A 255 13.40 12.06 -13.52
C THR A 255 14.09 12.51 -14.80
N LYS A 256 15.29 13.10 -14.72
CA LYS A 256 16.02 13.67 -15.87
C LYS A 256 15.16 14.65 -16.70
N GLY A 257 14.27 15.38 -16.04
CA GLY A 257 13.33 16.31 -16.68
C GLY A 257 12.07 15.66 -17.28
N ALA A 258 11.94 14.33 -17.27
CA ALA A 258 10.71 13.67 -17.68
C ALA A 258 9.53 14.11 -16.79
N VAL A 259 8.35 14.22 -17.41
CA VAL A 259 7.12 14.66 -16.75
C VAL A 259 6.38 13.44 -16.23
N TYR A 260 6.54 13.15 -14.93
CA TYR A 260 5.72 12.20 -14.19
C TYR A 260 4.72 13.00 -13.33
N PRO A 261 3.44 13.12 -13.75
CA PRO A 261 2.46 13.95 -13.04
C PRO A 261 2.27 13.53 -11.58
N ALA A 262 2.20 12.23 -11.32
CA ALA A 262 2.05 11.66 -9.98
C ALA A 262 3.12 12.11 -9.00
N ALA A 263 4.40 11.97 -9.36
CA ALA A 263 5.50 12.31 -8.47
C ALA A 263 5.50 13.81 -8.10
N ARG A 264 5.11 14.69 -9.04
CA ARG A 264 4.95 16.12 -8.77
C ARG A 264 3.75 16.38 -7.85
N ALA A 265 2.61 15.76 -8.15
CA ALA A 265 1.39 15.91 -7.37
C ALA A 265 1.56 15.42 -5.93
N ILE A 266 2.23 14.28 -5.72
CA ILE A 266 2.58 13.75 -4.39
C ILE A 266 3.44 14.74 -3.61
N LEU A 267 4.49 15.27 -4.25
CA LEU A 267 5.38 16.26 -3.62
C LEU A 267 4.59 17.51 -3.19
N SER A 268 3.75 18.04 -4.07
CA SER A 268 2.95 19.22 -3.77
C SER A 268 1.92 18.96 -2.68
N ALA A 269 1.14 17.87 -2.78
CA ALA A 269 0.13 17.51 -1.79
C ALA A 269 0.74 17.33 -0.39
N ALA A 270 1.90 16.68 -0.30
CA ALA A 270 2.61 16.49 0.96
C ALA A 270 3.05 17.82 1.59
N ILE A 271 3.70 18.70 0.81
CA ILE A 271 4.24 19.97 1.32
C ILE A 271 3.12 20.95 1.66
N GLU A 272 2.12 21.08 0.78
CA GLU A 272 0.97 21.95 1.01
C GLU A 272 0.14 21.46 2.20
N GLY A 273 -0.12 20.15 2.27
CA GLY A 273 -0.86 19.54 3.37
C GLY A 273 -0.13 19.67 4.72
N ALA A 274 1.20 19.52 4.74
CA ALA A 274 1.99 19.67 5.97
C ALA A 274 1.87 21.07 6.61
N ASN A 275 1.54 22.10 5.82
CA ASN A 275 1.32 23.48 6.26
C ASN A 275 -0.11 23.79 6.76
N ARG A 276 -1.03 22.83 6.68
CA ARG A 276 -2.44 22.99 7.02
C ARG A 276 -2.88 22.05 8.12
N ASP A 277 -4.09 22.24 8.64
CA ASP A 277 -4.78 21.26 9.47
C ASP A 277 -5.07 19.97 8.68
N PHE A 278 -5.44 18.89 9.38
CA PHE A 278 -5.65 17.59 8.75
C PHE A 278 -6.72 17.61 7.67
N ASP A 279 -7.88 18.22 7.93
CA ASP A 279 -9.03 18.16 7.04
C ASP A 279 -8.79 19.02 5.78
N THR A 280 -8.12 20.16 5.92
CA THR A 280 -7.67 20.95 4.78
C THR A 280 -6.58 20.24 3.97
N ALA A 281 -5.62 19.57 4.62
CA ALA A 281 -4.59 18.78 3.93
C ALA A 281 -5.21 17.63 3.12
N SER A 282 -6.14 16.91 3.73
CA SER A 282 -6.94 15.87 3.09
C SER A 282 -7.67 16.41 1.86
N ARG A 283 -8.33 17.57 1.94
CA ARG A 283 -9.01 18.17 0.79
C ARG A 283 -8.05 18.59 -0.34
N ILE A 284 -6.84 19.05 -0.01
CA ILE A 284 -5.80 19.35 -1.01
C ILE A 284 -5.39 18.08 -1.77
N GLU A 285 -5.22 16.98 -1.05
CA GLU A 285 -4.91 15.67 -1.61
C GLU A 285 -5.96 15.23 -2.65
N SER A 286 -7.27 15.39 -2.36
CA SER A 286 -8.34 15.10 -3.32
C SER A 286 -8.18 15.87 -4.62
N ARG A 287 -7.86 17.17 -4.56
CA ARG A 287 -7.69 18.00 -5.76
C ARG A 287 -6.55 17.47 -6.63
N TYR A 288 -5.46 17.05 -6.01
CA TYR A 288 -4.34 16.45 -6.73
C TYR A 288 -4.69 15.09 -7.31
N LEU A 289 -5.39 14.22 -6.57
CA LEU A 289 -5.84 12.92 -7.11
C LEU A 289 -6.80 13.11 -8.30
N THR A 290 -7.80 13.99 -8.17
CA THR A 290 -8.73 14.31 -9.26
C THR A 290 -7.99 14.73 -10.52
N ASN A 291 -7.01 15.63 -10.40
CA ASN A 291 -6.18 16.07 -11.52
C ASN A 291 -5.39 14.94 -12.16
N LEU A 292 -4.96 13.92 -11.40
CA LEU A 292 -4.26 12.76 -11.93
C LEU A 292 -5.21 11.77 -12.61
N VAL A 293 -6.37 11.48 -12.02
CA VAL A 293 -7.35 10.53 -12.58
C VAL A 293 -7.79 10.95 -13.97
N VAL A 294 -8.07 12.25 -14.17
CA VAL A 294 -8.50 12.78 -15.48
C VAL A 294 -7.33 13.08 -16.43
N ASN A 295 -6.08 12.80 -16.03
CA ASN A 295 -4.87 13.06 -16.82
C ASN A 295 -4.51 11.89 -17.74
N GLN A 296 -4.20 12.20 -19.01
CA GLN A 296 -3.83 11.17 -19.99
C GLN A 296 -2.56 10.39 -19.62
N GLY A 297 -1.55 11.04 -19.05
CA GLY A 297 -0.32 10.37 -18.62
C GLY A 297 -0.56 9.33 -17.54
N SER A 298 -1.44 9.61 -16.58
CA SER A 298 -1.87 8.64 -15.57
C SER A 298 -2.64 7.49 -16.21
N LYS A 299 -3.58 7.77 -17.12
CA LYS A 299 -4.33 6.72 -17.84
C LYS A 299 -3.40 5.76 -18.60
N ASN A 300 -2.36 6.29 -19.25
CA ASN A 300 -1.36 5.48 -19.93
C ASN A 300 -0.63 4.54 -18.96
N MET A 301 -0.30 5.02 -17.76
CA MET A 301 0.36 4.22 -16.72
C MET A 301 -0.57 3.14 -16.14
N ILE A 302 -1.85 3.46 -15.89
CA ILE A 302 -2.85 2.48 -15.47
C ILE A 302 -3.00 1.39 -16.55
N GLN A 303 -3.13 1.77 -17.82
CA GLN A 303 -3.23 0.81 -18.93
C GLN A 303 -2.03 -0.13 -18.96
N ALA A 304 -0.81 0.41 -19.01
CA ALA A 304 0.39 -0.39 -19.18
C ALA A 304 0.74 -1.23 -17.94
N PHE A 305 0.75 -0.61 -16.75
CA PHE A 305 1.28 -1.24 -15.54
C PHE A 305 0.24 -2.03 -14.75
N PHE A 306 -1.05 -1.85 -15.03
CA PHE A 306 -2.12 -2.65 -14.44
C PHE A 306 -2.77 -3.58 -15.45
N PHE A 307 -3.51 -3.05 -16.44
CA PHE A 307 -4.31 -3.88 -17.34
C PHE A 307 -3.47 -4.75 -18.27
N ASP A 308 -2.51 -4.18 -18.99
CA ASP A 308 -1.67 -4.92 -19.94
C ASP A 308 -0.79 -5.93 -19.20
N LEU A 309 -0.19 -5.53 -18.07
CA LEU A 309 0.65 -6.41 -17.27
C LEU A 309 -0.15 -7.58 -16.66
N GLN A 310 -1.39 -7.36 -16.22
CA GLN A 310 -2.27 -8.45 -15.78
C GLN A 310 -2.67 -9.37 -16.93
N ALA A 311 -3.00 -8.81 -18.10
CA ALA A 311 -3.32 -9.61 -19.28
C ALA A 311 -2.14 -10.52 -19.66
N ILE A 312 -0.91 -10.01 -19.64
CA ILE A 312 0.32 -10.78 -19.85
C ILE A 312 0.50 -11.85 -18.77
N ASN A 313 0.43 -11.48 -17.49
CA ASN A 313 0.68 -12.38 -16.37
C ASN A 313 -0.38 -13.48 -16.20
N SER A 314 -1.62 -13.22 -16.64
CA SER A 314 -2.67 -14.24 -16.68
C SER A 314 -2.36 -15.38 -17.66
N GLY A 315 -1.39 -15.21 -18.55
CA GLY A 315 -1.08 -16.16 -19.60
C GLY A 315 -2.14 -16.20 -20.70
N SER A 316 -3.01 -15.19 -20.81
CA SER A 316 -4.05 -15.10 -21.85
C SER A 316 -3.48 -15.21 -23.27
N LEU A 317 -2.24 -14.74 -23.48
CA LEU A 317 -1.51 -14.81 -24.75
C LEU A 317 -0.68 -16.10 -24.93
N ARG A 318 -0.60 -16.97 -23.91
CA ARG A 318 0.08 -18.27 -24.01
C ARG A 318 -0.82 -19.23 -24.81
N PRO A 319 -0.27 -20.06 -25.73
CA PRO A 319 -1.04 -21.09 -26.41
C PRO A 319 -1.82 -21.99 -25.42
N GLN A 320 -3.14 -22.08 -25.63
CA GLN A 320 -4.04 -22.84 -24.78
C GLN A 320 -3.87 -24.35 -25.00
N GLY A 321 -4.19 -25.16 -23.99
CA GLY A 321 -4.07 -26.63 -24.06
C GLY A 321 -2.63 -27.18 -23.94
N VAL A 322 -1.61 -26.31 -23.84
CA VAL A 322 -0.22 -26.75 -23.63
C VAL A 322 0.05 -26.93 -22.13
N ALA A 323 0.42 -28.14 -21.71
CA ALA A 323 0.77 -28.40 -20.32
C ALA A 323 1.96 -27.52 -19.84
N PRO A 324 1.97 -27.05 -18.58
CA PRO A 324 3.14 -26.38 -18.01
C PRO A 324 4.35 -27.33 -17.98
N TYR A 325 5.52 -26.83 -18.36
CA TYR A 325 6.80 -27.51 -18.18
C TYR A 325 7.69 -26.65 -17.28
N LYS A 326 8.22 -27.24 -16.20
CA LYS A 326 9.17 -26.56 -15.30
C LYS A 326 10.57 -27.08 -15.60
N ALA A 327 11.40 -26.24 -16.23
CA ALA A 327 12.80 -26.56 -16.45
C ALA A 327 13.54 -26.63 -15.09
N VAL A 328 14.37 -27.67 -14.93
CA VAL A 328 15.19 -27.89 -13.72
C VAL A 328 16.66 -27.62 -13.95
N LYS A 329 17.13 -27.78 -15.19
CA LYS A 329 18.52 -27.57 -15.59
C LYS A 329 18.58 -26.82 -16.92
N VAL A 330 19.45 -25.82 -17.01
CA VAL A 330 19.57 -24.93 -18.16
C VAL A 330 21.01 -24.84 -18.63
N GLY A 331 21.24 -25.07 -19.93
CA GLY A 331 22.52 -24.80 -20.59
C GLY A 331 22.52 -23.39 -21.19
N VAL A 332 23.48 -22.55 -20.79
CA VAL A 332 23.68 -21.20 -21.33
C VAL A 332 24.96 -21.21 -22.17
N LEU A 333 24.83 -20.94 -23.47
CA LEU A 333 25.95 -20.91 -24.41
C LEU A 333 26.44 -19.46 -24.60
N GLY A 334 27.68 -19.21 -24.16
CA GLY A 334 28.32 -17.90 -24.10
C GLY A 334 28.29 -17.32 -22.69
N ALA A 335 29.45 -16.85 -22.21
CA ALA A 335 29.67 -16.29 -20.88
C ALA A 335 30.02 -14.79 -20.91
N GLY A 336 29.74 -14.12 -22.04
CA GLY A 336 29.72 -12.66 -22.13
C GLY A 336 28.60 -12.05 -21.26
N MET A 337 28.47 -10.72 -21.28
CA MET A 337 27.54 -9.98 -20.42
C MET A 337 26.10 -10.54 -20.42
N MET A 338 25.57 -10.90 -21.59
CA MET A 338 24.22 -11.47 -21.72
C MET A 338 24.11 -12.86 -21.08
N GLY A 339 25.04 -13.76 -21.40
CA GLY A 339 25.00 -15.14 -20.91
C GLY A 339 25.21 -15.24 -19.41
N ALA A 340 26.12 -14.44 -18.86
CA ALA A 340 26.29 -14.31 -17.41
C ALA A 340 25.01 -13.79 -16.71
N GLY A 341 24.33 -12.80 -17.28
CA GLY A 341 23.08 -12.27 -16.75
C GLY A 341 21.91 -13.26 -16.82
N ILE A 342 21.83 -14.05 -17.90
CA ILE A 342 20.84 -15.13 -18.04
C ILE A 342 21.13 -16.22 -17.01
N ALA A 343 22.39 -16.66 -16.88
CA ALA A 343 22.81 -17.65 -15.91
C ALA A 343 22.45 -17.24 -14.48
N TYR A 344 22.76 -15.99 -14.10
CA TYR A 344 22.37 -15.42 -12.81
C TYR A 344 20.84 -15.50 -12.58
N SER A 345 20.05 -15.11 -13.59
CA SER A 345 18.58 -15.08 -13.47
C SER A 345 17.98 -16.48 -13.33
N CYS A 346 18.50 -17.46 -14.07
CA CYS A 346 18.10 -18.86 -13.96
C CYS A 346 18.49 -19.46 -12.60
N ALA A 347 19.73 -19.25 -12.15
CA ALA A 347 20.19 -19.72 -10.84
C ALA A 347 19.32 -19.15 -9.72
N ARG A 348 19.04 -17.82 -9.75
CA ARG A 348 18.17 -17.15 -8.77
C ARG A 348 16.73 -17.66 -8.76
N ALA A 349 16.27 -18.26 -9.85
CA ALA A 349 14.96 -18.91 -9.94
C ALA A 349 14.97 -20.37 -9.43
N GLY A 350 16.12 -20.87 -8.94
CA GLY A 350 16.31 -22.22 -8.41
C GLY A 350 16.61 -23.29 -9.47
N MET A 351 17.13 -22.89 -10.64
CA MET A 351 17.52 -23.83 -11.70
C MET A 351 19.01 -24.18 -11.60
N GLU A 352 19.38 -25.42 -11.91
CA GLU A 352 20.78 -25.78 -12.11
C GLU A 352 21.27 -25.18 -13.44
N VAL A 353 22.40 -24.47 -13.45
CA VAL A 353 22.88 -23.77 -14.65
C VAL A 353 24.25 -24.29 -15.09
N VAL A 354 24.34 -24.71 -16.35
CA VAL A 354 25.62 -25.01 -17.02
C VAL A 354 25.97 -23.84 -17.93
N LEU A 355 26.92 -23.00 -17.50
CA LEU A 355 27.44 -21.89 -18.29
C LEU A 355 28.65 -22.36 -19.12
N LYS A 356 28.48 -22.46 -20.44
CA LYS A 356 29.53 -22.93 -21.35
C LYS A 356 30.02 -21.79 -22.24
N ASP A 357 31.34 -21.65 -22.34
CA ASP A 357 31.99 -20.78 -23.33
C ASP A 357 33.00 -21.59 -24.18
N VAL A 358 33.80 -20.91 -25.00
CA VAL A 358 34.88 -21.53 -25.81
C VAL A 358 36.09 -21.89 -24.97
N ALA A 359 36.31 -21.21 -23.84
CA ALA A 359 37.39 -21.45 -22.88
C ALA A 359 36.88 -21.39 -21.44
N GLN A 360 37.50 -22.15 -20.53
CA GLN A 360 37.11 -22.20 -19.12
C GLN A 360 37.20 -20.83 -18.45
N ASP A 361 38.29 -20.10 -18.67
CA ASP A 361 38.50 -18.75 -18.14
C ASP A 361 37.37 -17.78 -18.49
N SER A 362 36.75 -17.94 -19.67
CA SER A 362 35.61 -17.12 -20.08
C SER A 362 34.35 -17.48 -19.28
N ALA A 363 34.10 -18.77 -19.07
CA ALA A 363 32.98 -19.24 -18.24
C ALA A 363 33.13 -18.79 -16.78
N ASP A 364 34.34 -18.88 -16.22
CA ASP A 364 34.64 -18.45 -14.85
C ASP A 364 34.45 -16.93 -14.68
N LYS A 365 34.89 -16.13 -15.65
CA LYS A 365 34.61 -14.68 -15.67
C LYS A 365 33.11 -14.37 -15.72
N GLY A 366 32.35 -15.15 -16.48
CA GLY A 366 30.90 -15.06 -16.53
C GLY A 366 30.25 -15.40 -15.19
N LYS A 367 30.71 -16.45 -14.51
CA LYS A 367 30.26 -16.79 -13.15
C LYS A 367 30.58 -15.69 -12.13
N ALA A 368 31.80 -15.14 -12.18
CA ALA A 368 32.23 -14.07 -11.28
C ALA A 368 31.39 -12.78 -11.40
N TYR A 369 30.64 -12.60 -12.49
CA TYR A 369 29.64 -11.53 -12.60
C TYR A 369 28.49 -11.72 -11.59
N SER A 370 27.97 -12.95 -11.47
CA SER A 370 26.92 -13.31 -10.51
C SER A 370 27.41 -13.15 -9.08
N GLU A 371 28.62 -13.62 -8.78
CA GLU A 371 29.25 -13.50 -7.45
C GLU A 371 29.30 -12.03 -7.00
N LYS A 372 29.76 -11.12 -7.87
CA LYS A 372 29.80 -9.67 -7.57
C LYS A 372 28.42 -9.06 -7.30
N ILE A 373 27.36 -9.58 -7.92
CA ILE A 373 25.99 -9.12 -7.65
C ILE A 373 25.54 -9.60 -6.27
N LEU A 374 25.81 -10.87 -5.95
CA LEU A 374 25.46 -11.48 -4.68
C LEU A 374 26.25 -10.85 -3.53
N ASP A 375 27.54 -10.59 -3.70
CA ASP A 375 28.39 -9.87 -2.73
C ASP A 375 27.80 -8.50 -2.38
N LYS A 376 27.36 -7.75 -3.40
CA LYS A 376 26.69 -6.46 -3.20
C LYS A 376 25.34 -6.60 -2.51
N ALA A 377 24.63 -7.71 -2.71
CA ALA A 377 23.37 -7.97 -2.04
C ALA A 377 23.59 -8.27 -0.56
N VAL A 378 24.58 -9.10 -0.22
CA VAL A 378 24.97 -9.38 1.17
C VAL A 378 25.47 -8.12 1.87
N ALA A 379 26.38 -7.36 1.25
CA ALA A 379 26.88 -6.11 1.80
C ALA A 379 25.79 -5.04 2.06
N ARG A 380 24.64 -5.15 1.38
CA ARG A 380 23.47 -4.29 1.56
C ARG A 380 22.40 -4.89 2.48
N GLY A 381 22.67 -6.03 3.12
CA GLY A 381 21.72 -6.72 3.99
C GLY A 381 20.49 -7.28 3.25
N LYS A 382 20.59 -7.50 1.93
CA LYS A 382 19.48 -8.01 1.10
C LYS A 382 19.54 -9.52 0.85
N SER A 383 20.58 -10.20 1.32
CA SER A 383 20.81 -11.65 1.20
C SER A 383 21.75 -12.11 2.33
N THR A 384 21.84 -13.42 2.57
CA THR A 384 22.84 -14.04 3.46
C THR A 384 23.98 -14.68 2.65
N GLU A 385 25.12 -14.94 3.29
CA GLU A 385 26.22 -15.70 2.67
C GLU A 385 25.80 -17.13 2.33
N GLU A 386 24.93 -17.75 3.14
CA GLU A 386 24.37 -19.08 2.90
C GLU A 386 23.54 -19.09 1.60
N ALA A 387 22.60 -18.15 1.44
CA ALA A 387 21.79 -18.04 0.24
C ALA A 387 22.62 -17.72 -1.02
N LYS A 388 23.77 -17.05 -0.84
CA LYS A 388 24.73 -16.82 -1.93
C LYS A 388 25.48 -18.10 -2.28
N ALA A 389 25.86 -18.94 -1.31
CA ALA A 389 26.57 -20.18 -1.56
C ALA A 389 25.70 -21.25 -2.25
N GLU A 390 24.38 -21.18 -2.08
CA GLU A 390 23.41 -22.05 -2.77
C GLU A 390 23.19 -21.68 -4.26
N LEU A 391 23.58 -20.47 -4.69
CA LEU A 391 23.39 -19.93 -6.05
C LEU A 391 24.68 -19.97 -6.88
#